data_AF-A0A1I0CX83-F1
#
_entry.id   AF-A0A1I0CX83-F1
#
_cell.length_a   1.000
_cell.length_b   1.000
_cell.length_c   1.000
_cell.angle_alpha   90.00
_cell.angle_beta   90.00
_cell.angle_gamma   90.00
#
_symmetry.space_group_name_H-M   'P 1'
#
loop_
_entity.id
_entity.type
_entity.pdbx_description
1 polymer ?
#
loop_
_entity_poly.entity_id
_entity_poly.type
_entity_poly.pdbx_seq_one_letter_code
_entity_poly.pdbx_strand_id
1 'polypeptide(L)'
;MTTMDTHLIAVDTPKRREILHNLIPLYLHDLSAYTPELQPNNQGRYEYDGLHLYEQDERLHACLIYHAEQIAGFVLVNEPPYTEKDVDYCVNELFVLNGFRKKGVAQAAIRQVFDQYPGKYLVFQLAGNARAVSFWRKVYERNNIAFSEVEEIYDGDLCVFQRFTL
;
A
#
# COMPACT_ATOMS: atom_id res chain seq x y z
N MET A 1 18.33 13.63 -7.92
CA MET A 1 17.88 13.27 -9.29
C MET A 1 16.38 13.04 -9.24
N THR A 2 15.69 13.66 -10.19
CA THR A 2 14.30 14.12 -10.19
C THR A 2 13.27 12.99 -10.00
N THR A 3 12.56 12.97 -8.87
CA THR A 3 11.36 12.14 -8.64
C THR A 3 10.08 12.78 -9.19
N MET A 4 10.18 13.80 -10.05
CA MET A 4 9.05 14.59 -10.55
C MET A 4 8.14 13.86 -11.55
N ASP A 5 8.45 12.62 -11.88
CA ASP A 5 7.71 11.85 -12.89
C ASP A 5 6.74 10.81 -12.28
N THR A 6 6.62 10.77 -10.95
CA THR A 6 5.65 9.90 -10.29
C THR A 6 4.38 10.65 -9.96
N HIS A 7 3.24 10.11 -10.34
CA HIS A 7 1.93 10.66 -10.00
C HIS A 7 0.92 9.55 -9.69
N LEU A 8 -0.07 9.90 -8.86
CA LEU A 8 -1.19 9.03 -8.51
C LEU A 8 -2.39 9.30 -9.41
N ILE A 9 -3.07 8.23 -9.79
CA ILE A 9 -4.31 8.29 -10.55
C ILE A 9 -5.36 7.43 -9.85
N ALA A 10 -6.48 8.04 -9.45
CA ALA A 10 -7.60 7.33 -8.82
C ALA A 10 -8.18 6.26 -9.74
N VAL A 11 -8.59 5.13 -9.16
CA VAL A 11 -9.22 3.99 -9.84
C VAL A 11 -10.75 4.21 -9.95
N ASP A 12 -11.12 5.25 -10.70
CA ASP A 12 -12.50 5.73 -10.87
C ASP A 12 -13.22 5.14 -12.10
N THR A 13 -12.47 4.64 -13.09
CA THR A 13 -12.99 4.12 -14.35
C THR A 13 -12.87 2.59 -14.46
N PRO A 14 -13.74 1.93 -15.25
CA PRO A 14 -13.65 0.48 -15.49
C PRO A 14 -12.27 0.03 -16.03
N LYS A 15 -11.65 0.84 -16.89
CA LYS A 15 -10.30 0.56 -17.43
C LYS A 15 -9.23 0.56 -16.34
N ARG A 16 -9.29 1.50 -15.40
CA ARG A 16 -8.32 1.57 -14.28
C ARG A 16 -8.55 0.45 -13.27
N ARG A 17 -9.82 0.05 -13.09
CA ARG A 17 -10.18 -1.12 -12.28
C ARG A 17 -9.58 -2.39 -12.86
N GLU A 18 -9.71 -2.61 -14.17
CA GLU A 18 -9.07 -3.74 -14.84
C GLU A 18 -7.54 -3.77 -14.60
N ILE A 19 -6.88 -2.60 -14.68
CA ILE A 19 -5.44 -2.50 -14.38
C ILE A 19 -5.16 -2.92 -12.93
N LEU A 20 -5.91 -2.42 -11.95
CA LEU A 20 -5.74 -2.81 -10.55
C LEU A 20 -5.95 -4.32 -10.36
N HIS A 21 -6.99 -4.89 -10.96
CA HIS A 21 -7.29 -6.33 -10.94
C HIS A 21 -6.18 -7.19 -11.56
N ASN A 22 -5.39 -6.63 -12.49
CA ASN A 22 -4.22 -7.29 -13.08
C ASN A 22 -2.96 -7.15 -12.21
N LEU A 23 -2.85 -6.08 -11.42
CA LEU A 23 -1.70 -5.86 -10.52
C LEU A 23 -1.82 -6.62 -9.20
N ILE A 24 -3.04 -6.79 -8.68
CA ILE A 24 -3.30 -7.47 -7.39
C ILE A 24 -2.70 -8.87 -7.32
N PRO A 25 -2.84 -9.76 -8.33
CA PRO A 25 -2.21 -11.07 -8.27
C PRO A 25 -0.68 -11.01 -8.20
N LEU A 26 -0.06 -10.00 -8.81
CA LEU A 26 1.40 -9.80 -8.74
C LEU A 26 1.84 -9.32 -7.36
N TYR A 27 1.02 -8.48 -6.72
CA TYR A 27 1.23 -8.05 -5.33
C TYR A 27 1.17 -9.25 -4.38
N LEU A 28 0.10 -10.03 -4.47
CA LEU A 28 -0.11 -11.19 -3.61
C LEU A 28 0.97 -12.26 -3.83
N HIS A 29 1.42 -12.46 -5.07
CA HIS A 29 2.57 -13.32 -5.34
C HIS A 29 3.89 -12.79 -4.71
N ASP A 30 4.13 -11.48 -4.65
CA ASP A 30 5.30 -10.91 -3.94
C ASP A 30 5.15 -11.07 -2.42
N LEU A 31 3.92 -11.00 -1.90
CA LEU A 31 3.62 -11.16 -0.48
C LEU A 31 3.69 -12.63 0.00
N SER A 32 3.37 -13.60 -0.86
CA SER A 32 3.40 -15.03 -0.51
C SER A 32 4.78 -15.55 -0.13
N ALA A 33 5.85 -14.80 -0.43
CA ALA A 33 7.19 -15.04 0.11
C ALA A 33 7.27 -14.93 1.65
N TYR A 34 6.27 -14.31 2.28
CA TYR A 34 6.21 -14.05 3.72
C TYR A 34 4.99 -14.69 4.40
N THR A 35 3.94 -15.01 3.63
CA THR A 35 2.70 -15.63 4.12
C THR A 35 2.46 -16.95 3.38
N PRO A 36 2.89 -18.10 3.92
CA PRO A 36 2.80 -19.39 3.23
C PRO A 36 1.38 -19.85 2.89
N GLU A 37 0.38 -19.40 3.65
CA GLU A 37 -1.03 -19.72 3.40
C GLU A 37 -1.58 -19.00 2.16
N LEU A 38 -0.92 -17.94 1.71
CA LEU A 38 -1.31 -17.22 0.51
C LEU A 38 -0.94 -18.05 -0.73
N GLN A 39 -1.94 -18.71 -1.31
CA GLN A 39 -1.79 -19.60 -2.46
C GLN A 39 -2.72 -19.15 -3.61
N PRO A 40 -2.34 -19.41 -4.86
CA PRO A 40 -3.24 -19.16 -5.98
C PRO A 40 -4.41 -20.16 -5.96
N ASN A 41 -5.55 -19.73 -6.51
CA ASN A 41 -6.70 -20.60 -6.71
C ASN A 41 -6.44 -21.69 -7.79
N ASN A 42 -7.43 -22.53 -8.08
CA ASN A 42 -7.33 -23.61 -9.05
C ASN A 42 -7.09 -23.15 -10.52
N GLN A 43 -7.18 -21.86 -10.79
CA GLN A 43 -6.84 -21.25 -12.08
C GLN A 43 -5.44 -20.62 -12.09
N GLY A 44 -4.67 -20.74 -11.01
CA GLY A 44 -3.33 -20.17 -10.88
C GLY A 44 -3.34 -18.68 -10.57
N ARG A 45 -4.45 -18.12 -10.11
CA ARG A 45 -4.59 -16.69 -9.80
C ARG A 45 -4.64 -16.46 -8.29
N TYR A 46 -3.86 -15.51 -7.81
CA TYR A 46 -4.03 -14.97 -6.45
C TYR A 46 -5.21 -13.99 -6.42
N GLU A 47 -6.09 -14.16 -5.44
CA GLU A 47 -7.32 -13.37 -5.30
C GLU A 47 -7.27 -12.56 -4.00
N TYR A 48 -7.76 -11.32 -4.08
CA TYR A 48 -7.81 -10.42 -2.94
C TYR A 48 -9.24 -10.31 -2.46
N ASP A 49 -9.48 -10.76 -1.23
CA ASP A 49 -10.78 -10.69 -0.61
C ASP A 49 -11.18 -9.23 -0.37
N GLY A 50 -12.38 -8.85 -0.81
CA GLY A 50 -12.89 -7.50 -0.62
C GLY A 50 -12.38 -6.44 -1.60
N LEU A 51 -11.64 -6.79 -2.67
CA LEU A 51 -11.18 -5.79 -3.66
C LEU A 51 -12.34 -4.98 -4.26
N HIS A 52 -13.50 -5.60 -4.43
CA HIS A 52 -14.73 -4.95 -4.92
C HIS A 52 -15.23 -3.81 -4.01
N LEU A 53 -14.85 -3.79 -2.73
CA LEU A 53 -15.25 -2.73 -1.80
C LEU A 53 -14.67 -1.38 -2.19
N TYR A 54 -13.48 -1.35 -2.80
CA TYR A 54 -12.87 -0.12 -3.34
C TYR A 54 -13.66 0.48 -4.51
N GLU A 55 -14.64 -0.24 -5.07
CA GLU A 55 -15.58 0.31 -6.05
C GLU A 55 -16.89 0.80 -5.42
N GLN A 56 -17.20 0.35 -4.20
CA GLN A 56 -18.51 0.49 -3.58
C GLN A 56 -18.50 1.49 -2.43
N ASP A 57 -17.36 1.69 -1.77
CA ASP A 57 -17.21 2.56 -0.62
C ASP A 57 -16.20 3.69 -0.88
N GLU A 58 -16.66 4.93 -0.82
CA GLU A 58 -15.84 6.14 -1.03
C GLU A 58 -14.75 6.36 0.03
N ARG A 59 -14.81 5.60 1.14
CA ARG A 59 -13.80 5.59 2.22
C ARG A 59 -12.63 4.66 1.92
N LEU A 60 -12.68 3.93 0.82
CA LEU A 60 -11.62 3.03 0.35
C LEU A 60 -11.03 3.57 -0.94
N HIS A 61 -9.87 4.20 -0.83
CA HIS A 61 -9.21 4.90 -1.93
C HIS A 61 -8.23 3.97 -2.64
N ALA A 62 -8.49 3.67 -3.91
CA ALA A 62 -7.55 2.95 -4.76
C ALA A 62 -6.90 3.90 -5.77
N CYS A 63 -5.57 3.93 -5.79
CA CYS A 63 -4.79 4.75 -6.71
C CYS A 63 -3.75 3.90 -7.46
N LEU A 64 -3.67 4.07 -8.77
CA LEU A 64 -2.56 3.57 -9.58
C LEU A 64 -1.37 4.51 -9.45
N ILE A 65 -0.18 3.94 -9.35
CA ILE A 65 1.08 4.67 -9.35
C ILE A 65 1.63 4.64 -10.77
N TYR A 66 1.81 5.82 -11.37
CA TYR A 66 2.51 5.98 -12.63
C TYR A 66 3.91 6.55 -12.40
N HIS A 67 4.87 6.14 -13.21
CA HIS A 67 6.21 6.73 -13.26
C HIS A 67 6.67 6.82 -14.72
N ALA A 68 6.97 8.02 -15.22
CA ALA A 68 7.31 8.23 -16.63
C ALA A 68 6.24 7.68 -17.58
N GLU A 69 4.97 7.99 -17.28
CA GLU A 69 3.78 7.52 -18.03
C GLU A 69 3.59 6.00 -18.07
N GLN A 70 4.37 5.24 -17.29
CA GLN A 70 4.24 3.79 -17.18
C GLN A 70 3.61 3.39 -15.86
N ILE A 71 2.77 2.36 -15.88
CA ILE A 71 2.19 1.77 -14.66
C ILE A 71 3.33 1.18 -13.83
N ALA A 72 3.52 1.71 -12.62
CA ALA A 72 4.57 1.31 -11.70
C ALA A 72 4.05 0.50 -10.51
N GLY A 73 2.75 0.57 -10.21
CA GLY A 73 2.14 -0.13 -9.09
C GLY A 73 0.81 0.48 -8.66
N PHE A 74 0.46 0.30 -7.39
CA PHE A 74 -0.75 0.87 -6.78
C PHE A 74 -0.54 1.16 -5.29
N VAL A 75 -1.42 1.98 -4.74
CA VAL A 75 -1.57 2.20 -3.30
C VAL A 75 -3.06 2.18 -2.95
N LEU A 76 -3.39 1.51 -1.86
CA LEU A 76 -4.73 1.46 -1.28
C LEU A 76 -4.71 2.17 0.08
N VAL A 77 -5.63 3.10 0.28
CA VAL A 77 -5.75 3.89 1.51
C VAL A 77 -7.17 3.78 2.05
N ASN A 78 -7.30 3.46 3.33
CA ASN A 78 -8.58 3.23 3.98
C ASN A 78 -8.86 4.33 5.00
N GLU A 79 -10.13 4.70 5.14
CA GLU A 79 -10.68 5.54 6.20
C GLU A 79 -11.59 4.75 7.16
N PRO A 80 -11.98 5.31 8.34
CA PRO A 80 -13.00 4.71 9.19
C PRO A 80 -14.27 4.36 8.41
N PRO A 81 -14.89 3.18 8.62
CA PRO A 81 -14.66 2.23 9.71
C PRO A 81 -13.65 1.12 9.38
N TYR A 82 -12.89 1.24 8.29
CA TYR A 82 -11.91 0.23 7.83
C TYR A 82 -10.53 0.41 8.47
N THR A 83 -10.44 1.24 9.50
CA THR A 83 -9.24 1.54 10.26
C THR A 83 -9.48 1.24 11.74
N GLU A 84 -8.41 1.17 12.52
CA GLU A 84 -8.52 1.13 13.99
C GLU A 84 -9.21 2.39 14.53
N LYS A 85 -9.75 2.28 15.75
CA LYS A 85 -10.30 3.44 16.46
C LYS A 85 -9.24 4.53 16.59
N ASP A 86 -9.64 5.79 16.40
CA ASP A 86 -8.78 6.98 16.50
C ASP A 86 -7.67 7.07 15.42
N VAL A 87 -7.79 6.29 14.33
CA VAL A 87 -6.95 6.37 13.12
C VAL A 87 -7.78 6.91 11.95
N ASP A 88 -7.34 8.02 11.37
CA ASP A 88 -8.02 8.68 10.24
C ASP A 88 -7.74 7.96 8.92
N TYR A 89 -6.52 7.47 8.72
CA TYR A 89 -6.10 6.83 7.48
C TYR A 89 -5.22 5.60 7.74
N CYS A 90 -5.42 4.53 6.97
CA CYS A 90 -4.48 3.41 6.88
C CYS A 90 -3.95 3.27 5.46
N VAL A 91 -2.63 3.27 5.27
CA VAL A 91 -2.06 2.82 3.98
C VAL A 91 -2.11 1.29 3.98
N ASN A 92 -3.26 0.77 3.56
CA ASN A 92 -3.59 -0.65 3.69
C ASN A 92 -2.72 -1.52 2.80
N GLU A 93 -2.49 -1.09 1.54
CA GLU A 93 -1.62 -1.82 0.62
C GLU A 93 -0.74 -0.85 -0.16
N LEU A 94 0.53 -1.22 -0.36
CA LEU A 94 1.46 -0.50 -1.22
C LEU A 94 2.27 -1.49 -2.05
N PHE A 95 2.07 -1.46 -3.36
CA PHE A 95 2.80 -2.31 -4.28
C PHE A 95 3.51 -1.50 -5.35
N VAL A 96 4.78 -1.82 -5.57
CA VAL A 96 5.57 -1.31 -6.70
C VAL A 96 6.21 -2.49 -7.41
N LEU A 97 6.00 -2.53 -8.73
CA LEU A 97 6.56 -3.53 -9.63
C LEU A 97 8.09 -3.56 -9.54
N ASN A 98 8.68 -4.74 -9.67
CA ASN A 98 10.13 -4.95 -9.51
C ASN A 98 10.99 -4.00 -10.35
N GLY A 99 10.61 -3.74 -11.60
CA GLY A 99 11.31 -2.83 -12.51
C GLY A 99 11.33 -1.36 -12.07
N PHE A 100 10.47 -0.96 -11.13
CA PHE A 100 10.35 0.40 -10.61
C PHE A 100 10.89 0.54 -9.18
N ARG A 101 11.32 -0.55 -8.54
CA ARG A 101 11.90 -0.53 -7.20
C ARG A 101 13.26 0.17 -7.19
N LYS A 102 13.65 0.72 -6.03
CA LYS A 102 14.92 1.45 -5.80
C LYS A 102 15.10 2.73 -6.64
N LYS A 103 14.05 3.20 -7.32
CA LYS A 103 14.03 4.46 -8.11
C LYS A 103 13.33 5.62 -7.40
N GLY A 104 12.93 5.45 -6.14
CA GLY A 104 12.21 6.47 -5.37
C GLY A 104 10.70 6.55 -5.63
N VAL A 105 10.15 5.72 -6.52
CA VAL A 105 8.72 5.71 -6.92
C VAL A 105 7.78 5.58 -5.73
N ALA A 106 7.97 4.57 -4.89
CA ALA A 106 7.12 4.35 -3.71
C ALA A 106 7.14 5.56 -2.75
N GLN A 107 8.30 6.19 -2.57
CA GLN A 107 8.41 7.36 -1.69
C GLN A 107 7.68 8.57 -2.28
N ALA A 108 7.79 8.80 -3.59
CA ALA A 108 7.10 9.88 -4.26
C ALA A 108 5.57 9.68 -4.25
N ALA A 109 5.10 8.43 -4.39
CA ALA A 109 3.70 8.07 -4.28
C ALA A 109 3.17 8.32 -2.86
N ILE A 110 3.85 7.83 -1.82
CA ILE A 110 3.42 8.02 -0.43
C ILE A 110 3.42 9.49 -0.02
N ARG A 111 4.36 10.30 -0.51
CA ARG A 111 4.33 11.74 -0.28
C ARG A 111 3.04 12.39 -0.83
N GLN A 112 2.60 11.99 -2.03
CA GLN A 112 1.34 12.49 -2.59
C GLN A 112 0.13 12.04 -1.78
N VAL A 113 0.12 10.81 -1.26
CA VAL A 113 -0.91 10.36 -0.32
C VAL A 113 -0.96 11.26 0.91
N PHE A 114 0.19 11.52 1.52
CA PHE A 114 0.31 12.38 2.70
C PHE A 114 -0.12 13.82 2.45
N ASP A 115 0.25 14.39 1.30
CA ASP A 115 -0.15 15.73 0.90
C ASP A 115 -1.69 15.84 0.68
N GLN A 116 -2.34 14.74 0.26
CA GLN A 116 -3.78 14.70 -0.04
C GLN A 116 -4.65 14.40 1.20
N TYR A 117 -4.15 13.61 2.15
CA TYR A 117 -4.93 13.07 3.28
C TYR A 117 -4.26 13.37 4.63
N PRO A 118 -4.15 14.63 5.07
CA PRO A 118 -3.52 14.95 6.37
C PRO A 118 -4.33 14.38 7.54
N GLY A 119 -3.66 13.76 8.52
CA GLY A 119 -4.33 13.13 9.66
C GLY A 119 -3.48 12.14 10.44
N LYS A 120 -4.14 11.34 11.28
CA LYS A 120 -3.53 10.24 12.04
C LYS A 120 -3.49 8.99 11.18
N TYR A 121 -2.30 8.43 11.04
CA TYR A 121 -2.06 7.27 10.20
C TYR A 121 -1.74 6.01 10.99
N LEU A 122 -2.16 4.89 10.41
CA LEU A 122 -1.62 3.57 10.66
C LEU A 122 -1.01 3.00 9.37
N VAL A 123 0.11 2.31 9.52
CA VAL A 123 0.59 1.36 8.53
C VAL A 123 1.07 0.13 9.28
N PHE A 124 0.73 -1.06 8.81
CA PHE A 124 1.28 -2.30 9.34
C PHE A 124 1.87 -3.16 8.22
N GLN A 125 2.89 -3.96 8.55
CA GLN A 125 3.53 -4.86 7.61
C GLN A 125 3.90 -6.16 8.33
N LEU A 126 3.93 -7.29 7.60
CA LEU A 126 4.51 -8.53 8.12
C LEU A 126 5.94 -8.26 8.63
N ALA A 127 6.24 -8.67 9.86
CA ALA A 127 7.54 -8.47 10.48
C ALA A 127 8.67 -9.16 9.69
N GLY A 128 8.36 -10.30 9.04
CA GLY A 128 9.28 -11.00 8.14
C GLY A 128 9.60 -10.23 6.85
N ASN A 129 8.77 -9.26 6.46
CA ASN A 129 9.02 -8.41 5.30
C ASN A 129 9.93 -7.22 5.66
N ALA A 130 11.18 -7.53 5.99
CA ALA A 130 12.19 -6.54 6.40
C ALA A 130 12.38 -5.41 5.38
N ARG A 131 12.11 -5.66 4.09
CA ARG A 131 12.15 -4.66 3.02
C ARG A 131 11.06 -3.61 3.22
N ALA A 132 9.83 -4.02 3.52
CA ALA A 132 8.71 -3.11 3.74
C ALA A 132 8.89 -2.31 5.05
N VAL A 133 9.28 -2.98 6.13
CA VAL A 133 9.56 -2.32 7.43
C VAL A 133 10.67 -1.27 7.28
N SER A 134 11.79 -1.63 6.62
CA SER A 134 12.88 -0.68 6.37
C SER A 134 12.47 0.46 5.44
N PHE A 135 11.58 0.21 4.47
CA PHE A 135 11.05 1.24 3.60
C PHE A 135 10.29 2.30 4.41
N TRP A 136 9.37 1.90 5.27
CA TRP A 136 8.57 2.85 6.06
C TRP A 136 9.41 3.65 7.06
N ARG A 137 10.34 3.00 7.77
CA ARG A 137 11.29 3.72 8.65
C ARG A 137 12.06 4.82 7.90
N LYS A 138 12.47 4.56 6.64
CA LYS A 138 13.11 5.56 5.78
C LYS A 138 12.16 6.64 5.29
N VAL A 139 10.88 6.33 5.06
CA VAL A 139 9.87 7.34 4.74
C VAL A 139 9.74 8.32 5.90
N TYR A 140 9.66 7.82 7.14
CA TYR A 140 9.54 8.69 8.31
C TYR A 140 10.79 9.56 8.52
N GLU A 141 11.98 8.96 8.47
CA GLU A 141 13.25 9.67 8.59
C GLU A 141 13.38 10.80 7.56
N ARG A 142 13.09 10.52 6.28
CA ARG A 142 13.24 11.50 5.19
C ARG A 142 12.26 12.66 5.27
N ASN A 143 11.11 12.45 5.90
CA ASN A 143 10.06 13.46 6.05
C ASN A 143 10.02 14.04 7.47
N ASN A 144 10.97 13.70 8.35
CA ASN A 144 11.00 14.10 9.76
C ASN A 144 9.69 13.79 10.52
N ILE A 145 9.08 12.63 10.23
CA ILE A 145 7.83 12.19 10.87
C ILE A 145 8.19 11.41 12.14
N ALA A 146 7.68 11.86 13.28
CA ALA A 146 7.72 11.08 14.50
C ALA A 146 6.67 9.96 14.44
N PHE A 147 7.06 8.74 14.80
CA PHE A 147 6.18 7.57 14.78
C PHE A 147 6.41 6.68 16.01
N SER A 148 5.37 5.95 16.40
CA SER A 148 5.47 4.84 17.35
C SER A 148 5.42 3.52 16.60
N GLU A 149 6.14 2.51 17.07
CA GLU A 149 6.19 1.18 16.47
C GLU A 149 5.94 0.10 17.53
N VAL A 150 5.09 -0.88 17.22
CA VAL A 150 4.78 -2.03 18.08
C VAL A 150 4.70 -3.29 17.22
N GLU A 151 5.21 -4.41 17.73
CA GLU A 151 5.00 -5.72 17.12
C GLU A 151 3.80 -6.41 17.76
N GLU A 152 2.86 -6.85 16.93
CA GLU A 152 1.60 -7.48 17.36
C GLU A 152 1.24 -8.62 16.42
N ILE A 153 0.54 -9.63 16.93
CA ILE A 153 0.00 -10.71 16.10
C ILE A 153 -1.32 -10.23 15.48
N TYR A 154 -1.41 -10.23 14.16
CA TYR A 154 -2.61 -9.88 13.40
C TYR A 154 -2.90 -10.99 12.40
N ASP A 155 -4.11 -11.54 12.47
CA ASP A 155 -4.55 -12.67 11.64
C ASP A 155 -3.58 -13.88 11.64
N GLY A 156 -3.00 -14.16 12.80
CA GLY A 156 -2.05 -15.27 12.98
C GLY A 156 -0.59 -14.95 12.58
N ASP A 157 -0.34 -13.83 11.92
CA ASP A 157 1.00 -13.40 11.51
C ASP A 157 1.57 -12.31 12.44
N LEU A 158 2.89 -12.33 12.66
CA LEU A 158 3.58 -11.25 13.36
C LEU A 158 3.72 -10.04 12.45
N CYS A 159 3.16 -8.92 12.87
CA CYS A 159 3.14 -7.66 12.14
C CYS A 159 3.81 -6.54 12.94
N VAL A 160 4.42 -5.60 12.24
CA VAL A 160 4.96 -4.34 12.77
C VAL A 160 3.94 -3.25 12.47
N PHE A 161 3.30 -2.71 13.51
CA PHE A 161 2.35 -1.60 13.44
C PHE A 161 3.06 -0.29 13.70
N GLN A 162 2.91 0.67 12.78
CA GLN A 162 3.52 1.99 12.85
C GLN A 162 2.44 3.05 12.79
N ARG A 163 2.39 3.91 13.82
CA ARG A 163 1.40 4.98 13.95
C ARG A 163 2.09 6.34 13.98
N PHE A 164 1.53 7.32 13.29
CA PHE A 164 2.09 8.67 13.20
C PHE A 164 1.00 9.71 12.88
N THR A 165 1.35 10.99 12.93
CA THR A 165 0.45 12.09 12.59
C THR A 165 1.18 13.04 11.65
N LEU A 166 0.45 13.51 10.63
CA LEU A 166 0.91 14.46 9.62
C LEU A 166 0.18 15.80 9.75
#